data_AF-A0A6M0FRK7-F1
#
_entry.id   AF-A0A6M0FRK7-F1
#
_cell.length_a   1.000
_cell.length_b   1.000
_cell.length_c   1.000
_cell.angle_alpha   90.00
_cell.angle_beta   90.00
_cell.angle_gamma   90.00
#
_symmetry.space_group_name_H-M   'P 1'
#
loop_
_entity.id
_entity.type
_entity.pdbx_description
1 polymer ?
#
loop_
_entity_poly.entity_id
_entity_poly.type
_entity_poly.pdbx_seq_one_letter_code
_entity_poly.pdbx_strand_id
1 'polypeptide(L)' 'MHKSIRTKLKLNNKQKTLMAQHAGYSRWCYNWGLSLWNAAVRDGLRPKSGKLREVFTNHTKPLYL' A
#
# COMPACT_ATOMS: atom_id res chain seq x y z
N MET A 1 -30.77 -11.95 7.68
CA MET A 1 -29.52 -11.70 8.44
C MET A 1 -28.34 -12.35 7.71
N HIS A 2 -27.56 -11.60 6.92
CA HIS A 2 -26.37 -12.14 6.25
C HIS A 2 -25.23 -12.29 7.27
N LYS A 3 -24.88 -13.53 7.61
CA LYS A 3 -23.64 -13.81 8.37
C LYS A 3 -22.47 -13.70 7.39
N SER A 4 -21.53 -12.79 7.64
CA SER A 4 -20.28 -12.74 6.86
C SER A 4 -19.55 -14.08 6.99
N ILE A 5 -19.24 -14.73 5.86
CA ILE A 5 -18.43 -15.94 5.86
C ILE A 5 -16.97 -15.51 5.96
N ARG A 6 -16.33 -15.70 7.12
CA ARG A 6 -14.88 -15.53 7.25
C ARG A 6 -14.20 -16.77 6.67
N THR A 7 -13.74 -16.66 5.43
CA THR A 7 -12.86 -17.65 4.81
C THR A 7 -11.43 -17.48 5.34
N LYS A 8 -10.84 -18.57 5.83
CA LYS A 8 -9.43 -18.64 6.22
C LYS A 8 -8.75 -19.70 5.38
N LEU A 9 -7.60 -19.37 4.80
CA LEU A 9 -6.77 -20.35 4.09
C LEU A 9 -6.13 -21.30 5.11
N LYS A 10 -6.29 -22.62 4.91
CA LYS A 10 -5.48 -23.63 5.61
C LYS A 10 -4.13 -23.72 4.91
N LEU A 11 -3.19 -22.90 5.35
CA LEU A 11 -1.84 -22.85 4.80
C LEU A 11 -0.93 -23.90 5.43
N ASN A 12 -0.10 -24.54 4.61
CA ASN A 12 1.02 -25.35 5.10
C ASN A 12 2.19 -24.46 5.58
N ASN A 13 3.20 -25.06 6.19
CA ASN A 13 4.31 -24.30 6.79
C ASN A 13 5.08 -23.44 5.76
N LYS A 14 5.29 -23.95 4.53
CA LYS A 14 5.97 -23.19 3.47
C LYS A 14 5.16 -21.95 3.06
N GLN A 15 3.85 -22.10 2.89
CA GLN A 15 2.96 -21.01 2.51
C GLN A 15 2.83 -19.95 3.60
N LYS A 16 2.82 -20.34 4.89
CA LYS A 16 2.84 -19.40 6.01
C LYS A 16 4.09 -18.53 6.00
N THR A 17 5.26 -19.14 5.79
CA THR A 17 6.53 -18.40 5.70
C THR A 17 6.52 -17.43 4.52
N LEU A 18 6.05 -17.88 3.34
CA LEU A 18 5.94 -17.02 2.16
C LEU A 18 4.99 -15.83 2.41
N MET A 19 3.82 -16.07 3.00
CA MET A 19 2.90 -14.98 3.35
C MET A 19 3.51 -14.00 4.36
N ALA A 20 4.26 -14.48 5.36
CA ALA A 20 4.93 -13.64 6.34
C ALA A 20 6.01 -12.75 5.70
N GLN A 21 6.75 -13.26 4.70
CA GLN A 21 7.71 -12.47 3.93
C GLN A 21 7.03 -11.34 3.16
N HIS A 22 5.89 -11.61 2.50
CA HIS A 22 5.12 -10.59 1.79
C HIS A 22 4.44 -9.59 2.73
N ALA A 23 4.10 -9.98 3.96
CA ALA A 23 3.55 -9.05 4.96
C ALA A 23 4.55 -7.93 5.31
N GLY A 24 5.85 -8.23 5.31
CA GLY A 24 6.92 -7.25 5.49
C GLY A 24 6.96 -6.22 4.36
N TYR A 25 6.79 -6.67 3.11
CA TYR A 25 6.81 -5.79 1.93
C TYR A 25 5.70 -4.73 1.97
N SER A 26 4.46 -5.13 2.29
CA SER A 26 3.33 -4.20 2.43
C SER A 26 3.58 -3.15 3.53
N ARG A 27 4.16 -3.57 4.66
CA ARG A 27 4.52 -2.65 5.76
C ARG A 27 5.62 -1.68 5.35
N TRP A 28 6.62 -2.15 4.59
CA TRP A 28 7.71 -1.34 4.07
C TRP A 28 7.20 -0.26 3.10
N CYS A 29 6.35 -0.63 2.14
CA CYS A 29 5.71 0.33 1.22
C CYS A 29 4.88 1.38 1.96
N TYR A 30 4.11 0.96 2.98
CA TYR A 30 3.35 1.89 3.81
C TYR A 30 4.26 2.90 4.52
N ASN A 31 5.35 2.42 5.12
CA ASN A 31 6.32 3.29 5.82
C ASN A 31 6.96 4.32 4.88
N TRP A 32 7.30 3.91 3.67
CA TRP A 32 7.80 4.83 2.63
C TRP A 32 6.79 5.91 2.28
N GLY A 33 5.54 5.52 2.03
CA GLY A 33 4.46 6.48 1.76
C GLY A 33 4.22 7.44 2.92
N LEU A 34 4.23 6.95 4.17
CA LEU A 34 4.07 7.76 5.37
C LEU A 34 5.23 8.74 5.56
N SER A 35 6.47 8.32 5.32
CA SER A 35 7.65 9.18 5.40
C SER A 35 7.55 10.35 4.41
N LEU A 36 7.16 10.06 3.16
CA LEU A 36 6.98 11.09 2.13
C LEU A 36 5.80 12.03 2.45
N TRP A 37 4.71 11.48 2.98
CA TRP A 37 3.58 12.27 3.47
C TRP A 37 4.00 13.26 4.56
N ASN A 38 4.74 12.78 5.56
CA ASN A 38 5.20 13.60 6.67
C ASN A 38 6.18 14.70 6.22
N ALA A 39 7.05 14.40 5.26
CA ALA A 39 7.94 15.40 4.64
C ALA A 39 7.12 16.49 3.93
N ALA A 40 6.15 16.09 3.09
CA ALA A 40 5.29 17.04 2.38
C ALA A 40 4.49 17.95 3.34
N VAL A 41 3.94 17.38 4.41
CA VAL A 41 3.22 18.17 5.44
C VAL A 41 4.16 19.14 6.14
N ARG A 42 5.40 18.73 6.45
CA ARG A 42 6.41 19.60 7.06
C ARG A 42 6.75 20.80 6.18
N ASP A 43 6.77 20.60 4.87
CA ASP A 43 7.00 21.65 3.87
C ASP A 43 5.75 22.51 3.59
N GLY A 44 4.67 22.33 4.38
CA GLY A 44 3.42 23.08 4.24
C GLY A 44 2.51 22.60 3.10
N LEU A 45 2.85 21.49 2.44
CA LEU A 45 2.03 20.92 1.38
C LEU A 45 0.88 20.10 1.96
N ARG A 46 -0.20 20.00 1.18
CA ARG A 46 -1.33 19.11 1.46
C ARG A 46 -1.25 17.88 0.53
N PRO A 47 -0.52 16.82 0.92
CA PRO A 47 -0.40 15.62 0.10
C PRO A 47 -1.76 14.96 -0.14
N LYS A 48 -1.91 14.34 -1.31
CA LYS A 48 -3.08 13.54 -1.70
C LYS A 48 -2.62 12.14 -2.09
N SER A 49 -3.38 11.12 -1.69
CA SER A 49 -3.07 9.71 -1.98
C SER A 49 -2.85 9.43 -3.47
N GLY A 50 -3.65 10.05 -4.35
CA GLY A 50 -3.48 9.93 -5.80
C GLY A 50 -2.12 10.46 -6.29
N LYS A 51 -1.65 11.58 -5.74
CA LYS A 51 -0.38 12.19 -6.13
C LYS A 51 0.82 11.36 -5.64
N LEU A 52 0.71 10.80 -4.43
CA LEU A 52 1.69 9.85 -3.91
C LEU A 52 1.81 8.62 -4.79
N ARG A 53 0.68 8.07 -5.24
CA ARG A 53 0.68 6.94 -6.18
C ARG A 53 1.41 7.31 -7.47
N GLU A 54 1.11 8.46 -8.07
CA GLU A 54 1.81 8.92 -9.29
C GLU A 54 3.33 8.98 -9.10
N VAL A 55 3.80 9.53 -7.97
CA VAL A 55 5.23 9.63 -7.64
C VAL A 55 5.88 8.26 -7.49
N PHE A 56 5.24 7.31 -6.80
CA PHE A 56 5.82 5.99 -6.58
C PHE A 56 5.78 5.09 -7.82
N THR A 57 4.75 5.20 -8.65
CA THR A 57 4.59 4.33 -9.83
C THR A 57 5.10 4.96 -11.11
N ASN A 58 5.54 6.23 -11.09
CA ASN A 58 5.84 7.05 -12.27
C ASN A 58 4.75 6.95 -13.37
N HIS A 59 3.52 6.67 -12.97
CA HIS A 59 2.42 6.39 -13.86
C HIS A 59 1.43 7.55 -13.78
N THR A 60 1.59 8.52 -14.65
CA THR A 60 0.61 9.59 -14.87
C THR A 60 -0.46 9.11 -15.85
N LYS A 61 -1.72 9.53 -15.67
CA LYS A 61 -2.75 9.25 -16.67
C LYS A 61 -2.34 9.89 -18.00
N PRO A 62 -2.48 9.19 -19.15
CA PRO A 62 -2.25 9.82 -20.44
C PRO A 62 -3.24 10.98 -20.64
N LEU A 63 -2.74 12.10 -21.16
CA LEU A 63 -3.56 13.20 -21.65
C LEU A 63 -4.18 12.75 -22.97
N TYR A 64 -5.48 12.48 -22.96
CA TYR A 64 -6.25 12.36 -24.19
C TYR A 64 -6.62 13.79 -24.60
N LEU A 65 -5.84 14.35 -25.54
CA LEU A 65 -6.14 15.61 -26.21
C LEU A 65 -7.27 15.42 -27.23
#